data_AF-A0A7X7A2J2-F1
#
_entry.id   AF-A0A7X7A2J2-F1
#
_cell.length_a   1.000
_cell.length_b   1.000
_cell.length_c   1.000
_cell.angle_alpha   90.00
_cell.angle_beta   90.00
_cell.angle_gamma   90.00
#
_symmetry.space_group_name_H-M   'P 1'
#
loop_
_entity.id
_entity.type
_entity.pdbx_description
1 polymer ?
#
loop_
_entity_poly.entity_id
_entity_poly.type
_entity_poly.pdbx_seq_one_letter_code
_entity_poly.pdbx_strand_id
1 'polypeptide(L)'
;MKSFLGGTILTDERFTRQLPFIGLIVVFALVLITNRNWSERTIRQIESVQNQLDELRSESITLSARLMDVSRPSEVGELVEKSELGLVSPIRPPRKIVVKKNK
;
A
#
# COMPACT_ATOMS: atom_id res chain seq x y z
N MET A 1 -9.91 5.95 56.14
CA MET A 1 -9.58 5.60 54.74
C MET A 1 -8.36 4.67 54.58
N LYS A 2 -7.32 4.75 55.43
CA LYS A 2 -6.16 3.82 55.39
C LYS A 2 -6.48 2.35 55.77
N SER A 3 -7.51 2.11 56.58
CA SER A 3 -7.94 0.74 56.96
C SER A 3 -8.57 -0.05 55.79
N PHE A 4 -9.11 0.66 54.78
CA PHE A 4 -9.67 0.00 53.60
C PHE A 4 -8.58 -0.48 52.64
N LEU A 5 -7.49 0.26 52.44
CA LEU A 5 -6.37 -0.21 51.59
C LEU A 5 -5.32 -1.05 52.35
N GLY A 6 -5.35 -1.04 53.68
CA GLY A 6 -4.22 -1.48 54.52
C GLY A 6 -4.19 -2.94 54.97
N GLY A 7 -5.17 -3.77 54.58
CA GLY A 7 -5.12 -5.21 54.86
C GLY A 7 -6.43 -5.84 55.30
N THR A 8 -7.35 -5.09 55.90
CA THR A 8 -8.58 -5.68 56.48
C THR A 8 -9.48 -6.35 55.44
N ILE A 9 -9.61 -5.80 54.22
CA ILE A 9 -10.33 -6.46 53.10
C ILE A 9 -9.50 -7.49 52.36
N LEU A 10 -8.16 -7.42 52.42
CA LEU A 10 -7.29 -8.45 51.84
C LEU A 10 -7.20 -9.70 52.73
N THR A 11 -7.49 -9.58 54.03
CA THR A 11 -7.55 -10.71 54.97
C THR A 11 -8.98 -11.26 55.11
N ASP A 12 -9.98 -10.60 54.53
CA ASP A 12 -11.37 -11.08 54.53
C ASP A 12 -11.49 -12.33 53.63
N GLU A 13 -11.93 -13.45 54.22
CA GLU A 13 -11.94 -14.79 53.61
C GLU A 13 -12.83 -14.86 52.35
N ARG A 14 -13.81 -13.96 52.24
CA ARG A 14 -14.66 -13.84 51.05
C ARG A 14 -13.94 -13.19 49.87
N PHE A 15 -13.08 -12.22 50.15
CA PHE A 15 -12.38 -11.43 49.14
C PHE A 15 -11.13 -12.17 48.64
N THR A 16 -10.38 -12.82 49.53
CA THR A 16 -9.24 -13.67 49.18
C THR A 16 -9.63 -14.81 48.23
N ARG A 17 -10.83 -15.39 48.40
CA ARG A 17 -11.36 -16.40 47.47
C ARG A 17 -11.64 -15.87 46.06
N GLN A 18 -11.88 -14.57 45.91
CA GLN A 18 -12.17 -13.90 44.63
C GLN A 18 -10.94 -13.23 43.99
N LEU A 19 -9.82 -13.11 44.70
CA LEU A 19 -8.54 -12.61 44.16
C LEU A 19 -8.11 -13.27 42.83
N PRO A 20 -8.17 -14.60 42.64
CA PRO A 20 -7.80 -15.20 41.35
C PRO A 20 -8.71 -14.73 40.20
N PHE A 21 -9.98 -14.45 40.47
CA PHE A 21 -10.92 -13.93 39.47
C PHE A 21 -10.60 -12.48 39.09
N ILE A 22 -10.24 -11.63 40.06
CA ILE A 22 -9.78 -10.26 39.77
C ILE A 22 -8.48 -10.28 38.97
N GLY A 23 -7.54 -11.18 39.31
CA GLY A 23 -6.32 -11.38 38.53
C GLY A 23 -6.60 -11.75 37.08
N LEU A 24 -7.57 -12.63 36.84
CA LEU A 24 -8.02 -13.00 35.49
C LEU A 24 -8.57 -11.78 34.72
N ILE A 25 -9.37 -10.93 35.34
CA ILE A 25 -9.86 -9.68 34.71
C ILE A 25 -8.70 -8.74 34.36
N VAL A 26 -7.71 -8.59 35.26
CA VAL A 26 -6.53 -7.77 35.01
C VAL A 26 -5.73 -8.32 33.82
N VAL A 27 -5.57 -9.64 33.71
CA VAL A 27 -4.93 -10.27 32.55
C VAL A 27 -5.71 -9.95 31.26
N PHE A 28 -7.04 -10.06 31.26
CA PHE A 28 -7.85 -9.68 30.11
C PHE A 28 -7.72 -8.20 29.76
N ALA A 29 -7.69 -7.31 30.76
CA ALA A 29 -7.50 -5.88 30.55
C ALA A 29 -6.13 -5.60 29.88
N LEU A 30 -5.06 -6.25 30.33
CA LEU A 30 -3.74 -6.13 29.72
C LEU A 30 -3.75 -6.64 28.28
N VAL A 31 -4.34 -7.81 28.02
CA VAL A 31 -4.46 -8.38 26.66
C VAL A 31 -5.21 -7.41 25.73
N LEU A 32 -6.31 -6.79 26.19
CA LEU A 32 -7.07 -5.83 25.42
C LEU A 32 -6.26 -4.56 25.11
N ILE A 33 -5.53 -4.02 26.09
CA ILE A 33 -4.67 -2.86 25.90
C ILE A 33 -3.58 -3.16 24.87
N THR A 34 -2.93 -4.34 24.97
CA THR A 34 -1.91 -4.76 24.02
C THR A 34 -2.49 -4.94 22.62
N ASN A 35 -3.63 -5.61 22.48
CA ASN A 35 -4.28 -5.85 21.20
C ASN A 35 -4.70 -4.54 20.52
N ARG A 36 -5.25 -3.59 21.29
CA ARG A 36 -5.61 -2.26 20.80
C ARG A 36 -4.40 -1.51 20.24
N ASN A 37 -3.31 -1.46 21.01
CA ASN A 37 -2.08 -0.79 20.58
C ASN A 37 -1.47 -1.44 19.33
N TRP A 38 -1.54 -2.76 19.22
CA TRP A 38 -1.06 -3.47 18.03
C TRP A 38 -1.91 -3.12 16.80
N SER A 39 -3.24 -3.18 16.94
CA SER A 39 -4.17 -2.81 15.88
C SER A 39 -3.96 -1.37 15.39
N GLU A 40 -3.74 -0.43 16.29
CA GLU A 40 -3.49 0.97 15.94
C GLU A 40 -2.16 1.17 15.17
N ARG A 41 -1.14 0.35 15.45
CA ARG A 41 0.11 0.37 14.67
C ARG A 41 -0.10 -0.20 13.27
N THR A 42 -0.82 -1.32 13.18
CA THR A 42 -1.14 -1.96 11.90
C THR A 42 -1.98 -1.03 11.00
N ILE A 43 -2.99 -0.36 11.56
CA ILE A 43 -3.81 0.60 10.80
C ILE A 43 -2.95 1.73 10.24
N ARG A 44 -2.07 2.33 11.05
CA ARG A 44 -1.14 3.37 10.57
C ARG A 44 -0.20 2.89 9.47
N GLN A 45 0.26 1.65 9.55
CA GLN A 45 1.10 1.07 8.50
C GLN A 45 0.31 0.88 7.20
N ILE A 46 -0.94 0.42 7.28
CA ILE A 46 -1.83 0.28 6.13
C ILE A 46 -2.04 1.63 5.45
N GLU A 47 -2.34 2.68 6.23
CA GLU A 47 -2.50 4.04 5.70
C GLU A 47 -1.23 4.54 5.00
N SER A 48 -0.06 4.33 5.59
CA SER A 48 1.22 4.71 4.99
C SER A 48 1.49 3.98 3.67
N VAL A 49 1.22 2.68 3.62
CA VAL A 49 1.40 1.86 2.41
C VAL A 49 0.41 2.28 1.32
N GLN A 50 -0.84 2.56 1.69
CA GLN A 50 -1.86 3.03 0.74
C GLN A 50 -1.45 4.36 0.10
N ASN A 51 -0.96 5.32 0.89
CA ASN A 51 -0.47 6.59 0.37
C ASN A 51 0.68 6.41 -0.62
N GLN A 52 1.63 5.52 -0.33
CA GLN A 52 2.73 5.20 -1.25
C GLN A 52 2.23 4.56 -2.55
N LEU A 53 1.21 3.70 -2.47
CA LEU A 53 0.61 3.07 -3.63
C LEU A 53 -0.06 4.11 -4.54
N ASP A 54 -0.79 5.06 -3.96
CA ASP A 54 -1.46 6.13 -4.69
C ASP A 54 -0.46 7.09 -5.36
N GLU A 55 0.64 7.42 -4.67
CA GLU A 55 1.73 8.20 -5.23
C GLU A 55 2.41 7.48 -6.41
N LEU A 56 2.75 6.20 -6.25
CA LEU A 56 3.37 5.40 -7.29
C LEU A 56 2.44 5.22 -8.51
N ARG A 57 1.13 5.11 -8.27
CA ARG A 57 0.13 5.07 -9.34
C ARG A 57 0.11 6.38 -10.12
N SER A 58 0.11 7.51 -9.43
CA SER A 58 0.20 8.83 -10.08
C SER A 58 1.46 8.94 -10.93
N GLU A 59 2.62 8.56 -10.37
CA GLU A 59 3.90 8.59 -11.06
C GLU A 59 3.88 7.71 -12.32
N SER A 60 3.33 6.49 -12.24
CA SER A 60 3.22 5.59 -13.38
C SER A 60 2.39 6.17 -14.53
N ILE A 61 1.32 6.89 -14.22
CA ILE A 61 0.47 7.56 -15.22
C ILE A 61 1.24 8.71 -15.85
N THR A 62 1.90 9.55 -15.04
CA THR A 62 2.73 10.66 -15.54
C THR A 62 3.87 10.16 -16.42
N LEU A 63 4.56 9.08 -16.04
CA LEU A 63 5.64 8.50 -16.81
C LEU A 63 5.14 7.89 -18.12
N SER A 64 4.00 7.20 -18.08
CA SER A 64 3.36 6.67 -19.29
C SER A 64 2.94 7.79 -20.25
N ALA A 65 2.37 8.88 -19.72
CA ALA A 65 2.01 10.05 -20.51
C ALA A 65 3.24 10.72 -21.14
N ARG A 66 4.33 10.89 -20.36
CA ARG A 66 5.60 11.39 -20.88
C ARG A 66 6.14 10.48 -21.98
N LEU A 67 6.15 9.16 -21.76
CA LEU A 67 6.59 8.20 -22.76
C LEU A 67 5.76 8.31 -24.04
N MET A 68 4.42 8.40 -23.93
CA MET A 68 3.54 8.59 -25.09
C MET A 68 3.87 9.86 -25.88
N ASP A 69 4.20 10.95 -25.19
CA ASP A 69 4.55 12.20 -25.84
C ASP A 69 5.90 12.09 -26.60
N VAL A 70 6.93 11.49 -25.99
CA VAL A 70 8.22 11.27 -26.68
C VAL A 70 8.10 10.22 -27.80
N SER A 71 7.23 9.22 -27.62
CA SER A 71 6.97 8.17 -28.61
C SER A 71 6.06 8.63 -29.74
N ARG A 72 5.54 9.87 -29.69
CA ARG A 72 4.55 10.35 -30.64
C ARG A 72 5.19 10.37 -32.03
N PRO A 73 4.56 9.78 -33.06
CA PRO A 73 5.17 9.66 -34.39
C PRO A 73 5.64 10.98 -35.00
N SER A 74 5.01 12.11 -34.62
CA SER A 74 5.45 13.44 -35.03
C SER A 74 6.75 13.88 -34.35
N GLU A 75 6.89 13.64 -33.03
CA GLU A 75 8.12 13.95 -32.27
C GLU A 75 9.27 13.04 -32.70
N VAL A 76 9.00 11.75 -32.87
CA VAL A 76 9.98 10.78 -33.39
C VAL A 76 10.43 11.17 -34.81
N GLY A 77 9.51 11.64 -35.67
CA GLY A 77 9.85 12.15 -36.99
C GLY A 77 10.78 13.36 -36.95
N GLU A 78 10.50 14.33 -36.07
CA GLU A 78 11.33 15.52 -35.89
C GLU A 78 12.72 15.19 -35.31
N LEU A 79 12.79 14.24 -34.37
CA LEU A 79 14.04 13.72 -33.81
C LEU A 79 14.90 13.00 -34.86
N VAL A 80 14.25 12.22 -35.73
CA VAL A 80 14.90 11.49 -36.84
C VAL A 80 15.47 12.45 -37.89
N GLU A 81 14.74 13.53 -38.20
CA GLU A 81 15.20 14.58 -39.11
C GLU A 81 16.38 15.36 -38.52
N LYS A 82 16.31 15.75 -37.24
CA LYS A 82 17.42 16.39 -36.50
C LYS A 82 18.65 15.50 -36.36
N SER A 83 18.47 14.18 -36.32
CA SER A 83 19.57 13.21 -36.20
C SER A 83 20.13 12.76 -37.56
N GLU A 84 19.66 13.34 -38.67
CA GLU A 84 20.09 13.05 -40.05
C GLU A 84 20.01 11.56 -40.45
N LEU A 85 19.10 10.80 -39.84
CA LEU A 85 18.99 9.34 -40.02
C LEU A 85 18.40 8.93 -41.38
N GLY A 86 17.92 9.88 -42.20
CA GLY A 86 17.40 9.63 -43.56
C GLY A 86 16.12 8.80 -43.62
N LEU A 87 15.42 8.59 -42.49
CA LEU A 87 14.18 7.82 -42.41
C LEU A 87 12.97 8.74 -42.66
N VAL A 88 12.02 8.28 -43.48
CA VAL A 88 10.81 9.02 -43.86
C VAL A 88 9.56 8.31 -43.34
N SER A 89 8.63 9.08 -42.78
CA SER A 89 7.37 8.53 -42.25
C SER A 89 6.52 7.96 -43.40
N PRO A 90 5.97 6.73 -43.26
CA PRO A 90 5.23 6.07 -44.32
C PRO A 90 3.91 6.78 -44.61
N ILE A 91 3.78 7.36 -45.81
CA ILE A 91 2.60 8.13 -46.26
C ILE A 91 1.45 7.20 -46.70
N ARG A 92 1.75 5.92 -46.99
CA ARG A 92 0.77 4.96 -47.51
C ARG A 92 0.52 3.83 -46.49
N PRO A 93 -0.73 3.36 -46.36
CA PRO A 93 -1.06 2.29 -45.43
C PRO A 93 -0.34 0.97 -45.82
N PRO A 94 0.04 0.14 -44.82
CA PRO A 94 0.75 -1.10 -45.08
C PRO A 94 -0.12 -2.08 -45.87
N ARG A 95 0.45 -2.67 -46.94
CA ARG A 95 -0.23 -3.68 -47.75
C ARG A 95 0.07 -5.08 -47.20
N LYS A 96 -0.97 -5.89 -47.02
CA LYS A 96 -0.81 -7.31 -46.69
C LYS A 96 -0.11 -8.01 -47.85
N ILE A 97 1.09 -8.54 -47.60
CA ILE A 97 1.81 -9.37 -48.57
C ILE A 97 1.11 -10.73 -48.58
N VAL A 98 0.33 -11.00 -49.62
CA VAL A 98 -0.28 -12.32 -49.84
C VAL A 98 0.65 -13.10 -50.75
N VAL A 99 1.41 -14.04 -50.17
CA VAL A 99 2.28 -14.93 -50.94
C VAL A 99 1.38 -15.94 -51.66
N LYS A 100 1.25 -15.83 -52.99
CA LYS A 100 0.61 -16.88 -53.78
C LYS A 100 1.52 -18.11 -53.77
N LYS A 101 1.06 -19.18 -53.15
CA LYS A 101 1.71 -20.49 -53.23
C LYS A 101 1.59 -20.96 -54.69
N ASN A 102 2.71 -21.04 -55.40
CA ASN A 102 2.75 -21.62 -56.74
C ASN A 102 2.26 -23.08 -56.65
N LYS A 103 1.41 -23.44 -57.60
CA LYS A 103 0.77 -24.74 -57.74
C LYS A 103 1.78 -25.77 -58.25
#